data_AF-A0A959TI96-F1
#
_entry.id   AF-A0A959TI96-F1
#
_cell.length_a   1.000
_cell.length_b   1.000
_cell.length_c   1.000
_cell.angle_alpha   90.00
_cell.angle_beta   90.00
_cell.angle_gamma   90.00
#
_symmetry.space_group_name_H-M   'P 1'
#
loop_
_entity.id
_entity.type
_entity.pdbx_description
1 polymer ?
#
loop_
_entity_poly.entity_id
_entity_poly.type
_entity_poly.pdbx_seq_one_letter_code
_entity_poly.pdbx_strand_id
1 'polypeptide(L)'
;MSAGPLRVLVVGQTPPPFGGQAVMIEALLAGRYDRIHLEHVRLAFSDDMDSVGRFQWRKVLLLFTTIARIWWARLRSRTPVLYYPPSGPNLVPVLRDLILLCATRWMFSRTVFHFHAGGVSGFRGRLPFLLRPLFDLAYGRPALAIRTAAENPDDGLAFRASRSIVVPNGVEDMRGTVPERAPEHEGPIRILFTGVL
;
A
#
# COMPACT_ATOMS: atom_id res chain seq x y z
N MET A 1 -21.15 7.66 25.37
CA MET A 1 -19.71 8.02 25.31
C MET A 1 -19.29 7.96 23.85
N SER A 2 -19.03 9.09 23.20
CA SER A 2 -18.50 9.05 21.82
C SER A 2 -17.12 8.41 21.89
N ALA A 3 -16.95 7.24 21.29
CA ALA A 3 -15.62 6.64 21.17
C ALA A 3 -14.71 7.67 20.49
N GLY A 4 -13.50 7.87 21.04
CA GLY A 4 -12.51 8.77 20.44
C GLY A 4 -12.19 8.39 18.99
N PRO A 5 -11.49 9.27 18.24
CA PRO A 5 -11.18 9.02 16.84
C PRO A 5 -10.43 7.70 16.65
N LEU A 6 -10.78 6.95 15.60
CA LEU A 6 -10.16 5.68 15.28
C LEU A 6 -8.69 5.90 14.88
N ARG A 7 -7.77 5.35 15.65
CA ARG A 7 -6.33 5.48 15.37
C ARG A 7 -5.88 4.38 14.42
N VAL A 8 -5.24 4.76 13.32
CA VAL A 8 -4.81 3.85 12.27
C VAL A 8 -3.31 4.06 12.04
N LEU A 9 -2.54 2.98 12.05
CA LEU A 9 -1.16 3.02 11.60
C LEU A 9 -1.10 2.69 10.11
N VAL A 10 -0.80 3.69 9.30
CA VAL A 10 -0.53 3.56 7.88
C VAL A 10 0.92 3.12 7.72
N VAL A 11 1.11 1.93 7.16
CA VAL A 11 2.44 1.41 6.82
C VAL A 11 2.51 1.37 5.30
N GLY A 12 3.04 2.43 4.70
CA GLY A 12 3.01 2.62 3.25
C GLY A 12 4.18 3.46 2.76
N GLN A 13 4.52 3.30 1.48
CA GLN A 13 5.50 4.14 0.81
C GLN A 13 4.87 5.54 0.59
N THR A 14 5.64 6.59 0.85
CA THR A 14 5.37 7.95 0.37
C THR A 14 6.52 8.39 -0.54
N PRO A 15 6.31 9.39 -1.43
CA PRO A 15 7.37 9.87 -2.30
C PRO A 15 8.57 10.44 -1.53
N PRO A 16 9.78 10.42 -2.13
CA PRO A 16 10.18 9.63 -3.30
C PRO A 16 10.37 8.13 -2.99
N PRO A 17 10.36 7.21 -3.98
CA PRO A 17 10.12 7.44 -5.41
C PRO A 17 8.65 7.75 -5.72
N PHE A 18 8.41 8.42 -6.83
CA PHE A 18 7.07 8.76 -7.30
C PHE A 18 6.46 7.57 -8.03
N GLY A 19 5.33 7.10 -7.52
CA GLY A 19 4.49 6.08 -8.15
C GLY A 19 3.05 6.24 -7.66
N GLY A 20 2.07 5.71 -8.41
CA GLY A 20 0.65 5.95 -8.13
C GLY A 20 0.23 5.60 -6.70
N GLN A 21 0.73 4.47 -6.17
CA GLN A 21 0.51 4.09 -4.77
C GLN A 21 1.15 5.09 -3.78
N ALA A 22 2.38 5.53 -4.03
CA ALA A 22 3.08 6.44 -3.12
C ALA A 22 2.38 7.80 -3.03
N VAL A 23 2.00 8.35 -4.19
CA VAL A 23 1.23 9.61 -4.28
C VAL A 23 -0.13 9.47 -3.60
N MET A 24 -0.83 8.34 -3.78
CA MET A 24 -2.09 8.09 -3.08
C MET A 24 -1.90 8.08 -1.57
N ILE A 25 -0.88 7.37 -1.06
CA ILE A 25 -0.63 7.30 0.39
C ILE A 25 -0.27 8.68 0.96
N GLU A 26 0.51 9.49 0.24
CA GLU A 26 0.78 10.87 0.64
C GLU A 26 -0.50 11.71 0.70
N ALA A 27 -1.36 11.64 -0.32
CA ALA A 27 -2.64 12.32 -0.33
C ALA A 27 -3.57 11.86 0.81
N LEU A 28 -3.61 10.54 1.09
CA LEU A 28 -4.34 9.97 2.22
C LEU A 28 -3.85 10.56 3.55
N LEU A 29 -2.54 10.67 3.73
CA LEU A 29 -1.93 11.19 4.97
C LEU A 29 -2.11 12.71 5.13
N ALA A 30 -2.14 13.46 4.02
CA ALA A 30 -2.37 14.90 4.02
C ALA A 30 -3.85 15.27 4.26
N GLY A 31 -4.78 14.32 4.07
CA GLY A 31 -6.20 14.52 4.31
C GLY A 31 -6.54 14.86 5.76
N ARG A 32 -7.63 15.61 5.94
CA ARG A 32 -8.20 15.92 7.27
C ARG A 32 -9.42 15.04 7.53
N TYR A 33 -9.43 14.36 8.68
CA TYR A 33 -10.50 13.43 9.04
C TYR A 33 -10.99 13.70 10.46
N ASP A 34 -12.31 13.85 10.63
CA ASP A 34 -12.89 14.11 11.95
C ASP A 34 -12.94 12.86 12.84
N ARG A 35 -12.95 11.67 12.23
CA ARG A 35 -13.19 10.39 12.92
C ARG A 35 -11.99 9.46 12.92
N ILE A 36 -10.92 9.82 12.22
CA ILE A 36 -9.75 8.96 12.01
C ILE A 36 -8.49 9.76 12.32
N HIS A 37 -7.58 9.17 13.08
CA HIS A 37 -6.26 9.72 13.31
C HIS A 37 -5.22 8.80 12.69
N LEU A 38 -4.47 9.33 11.72
CA LEU A 38 -3.47 8.58 10.97
C LEU A 38 -2.09 8.79 11.61
N GLU A 39 -1.43 7.69 11.89
CA GLU A 39 -0.01 7.63 12.22
C GLU A 39 0.70 6.94 11.05
N HIS A 40 1.93 7.31 10.74
CA HIS A 40 2.61 6.79 9.55
C HIS A 40 3.96 6.15 9.88
N VAL A 41 4.19 4.98 9.30
CA VAL A 41 5.52 4.41 9.15
C VAL A 41 5.79 4.27 7.66
N ARG A 42 6.73 5.06 7.17
CA ARG A 42 7.17 5.01 5.78
C ARG A 42 7.88 3.68 5.50
N LEU A 43 7.39 2.95 4.51
CA LEU A 43 8.18 1.94 3.82
C LEU A 43 9.25 2.71 3.03
N ALA A 44 10.53 2.47 3.27
CA ALA A 44 11.62 3.26 2.68
C ALA A 44 12.53 2.38 1.82
N PHE A 45 11.95 1.57 0.93
CA PHE A 45 12.72 0.66 0.08
C PHE A 45 13.34 1.45 -1.07
N SER A 46 14.67 1.54 -1.09
CA SER A 46 15.40 2.35 -2.09
C SER A 46 15.36 1.74 -3.48
N ASP A 47 15.11 2.60 -4.48
CA ASP A 47 15.44 2.38 -5.89
C ASP A 47 16.94 2.59 -6.09
N ASP A 48 17.73 1.54 -5.94
CA ASP A 48 19.12 1.57 -6.38
C ASP A 48 19.48 0.19 -6.94
N MET A 49 19.90 0.18 -8.21
CA MET A 49 20.27 -1.00 -8.99
C MET A 49 21.78 -1.26 -9.05
N ASP A 50 22.63 -0.45 -8.40
CA ASP A 50 24.08 -0.51 -8.60
C ASP A 50 24.86 -1.05 -7.39
N SER A 51 24.71 -2.34 -7.11
CA SER A 51 25.82 -3.26 -6.74
C SER A 51 25.27 -4.59 -6.22
N VAL A 52 25.46 -5.63 -7.01
CA VAL A 52 25.09 -7.01 -6.68
C VAL A 52 25.88 -7.46 -5.45
N GLY A 53 25.19 -7.77 -4.35
CA GLY A 53 25.75 -8.29 -3.09
C GLY A 53 25.56 -7.40 -1.85
N ARG A 54 26.05 -6.15 -1.87
CA ARG A 54 25.92 -5.22 -0.72
C ARG A 54 24.52 -4.63 -0.56
N PHE A 55 23.79 -4.45 -1.67
CA PHE A 55 22.41 -3.94 -1.64
C PHE A 55 21.40 -4.90 -0.98
N GLN A 56 21.65 -6.21 -1.00
CA GLN A 56 20.70 -7.19 -0.43
C GLN A 56 20.66 -7.13 1.10
N TRP A 57 21.82 -7.06 1.76
CA TRP A 57 21.89 -6.93 3.22
C TRP A 57 21.26 -5.65 3.74
N ARG A 58 21.45 -4.52 3.04
CA ARG A 58 20.79 -3.26 3.37
C ARG A 58 19.26 -3.39 3.29
N LYS A 59 18.72 -4.06 2.27
CA LYS A 59 17.26 -4.30 2.13
C LYS A 59 16.72 -5.17 3.27
N VAL A 60 17.48 -6.17 3.72
CA VAL A 60 17.13 -7.02 4.87
C VAL A 60 17.15 -6.24 6.18
N LEU A 61 18.23 -5.49 6.46
CA LEU A 61 18.32 -4.63 7.64
C LEU A 61 17.21 -3.57 7.65
N LEU A 62 16.91 -3.00 6.48
CA LEU A 62 15.82 -2.06 6.32
C LEU A 62 14.46 -2.69 6.64
N LEU A 63 14.22 -3.94 6.24
CA LEU A 63 13.01 -4.66 6.59
C LEU A 63 12.88 -4.85 8.11
N PHE A 64 13.94 -5.32 8.78
CA PHE A 64 13.91 -5.51 10.24
C PHE A 64 13.78 -4.19 11.00
N THR A 65 14.46 -3.13 10.57
CA THR A 65 14.30 -1.80 11.16
C THR A 65 12.89 -1.25 10.92
N THR A 66 12.28 -1.53 9.77
CA THR A 66 10.87 -1.18 9.49
C THR A 66 9.93 -1.93 10.42
N ILE A 67 10.14 -3.23 10.65
CA ILE A 67 9.38 -4.03 11.63
C ILE A 67 9.49 -3.42 13.02
N ALA A 68 10.71 -3.11 13.49
CA ALA A 68 10.92 -2.47 14.78
C ALA A 68 10.25 -1.09 14.89
N ARG A 69 10.26 -0.29 13.81
CA ARG A 69 9.55 0.99 13.74
C ARG A 69 8.03 0.82 13.83
N ILE A 70 7.48 -0.20 13.16
CA ILE A 70 6.06 -0.54 13.26
C ILE A 70 5.70 -0.92 14.70
N TRP A 71 6.52 -1.76 15.35
CA TRP A 71 6.31 -2.13 16.75
C TRP A 71 6.34 -0.90 17.67
N TRP A 72 7.36 -0.06 17.54
CA TRP A 72 7.51 1.17 18.32
C TRP A 72 6.33 2.12 18.11
N ALA A 73 5.96 2.40 16.85
CA ALA A 73 4.84 3.25 16.51
C ALA A 73 3.54 2.69 17.11
N ARG A 74 3.27 1.40 16.91
CA ARG A 74 2.09 0.70 17.45
C ARG A 74 1.98 0.81 18.97
N LEU A 75 3.09 0.69 19.70
CA LEU A 75 3.13 0.79 21.16
C LEU A 75 2.94 2.24 21.63
N ARG A 76 3.61 3.19 20.98
CA ARG A 76 3.54 4.63 21.30
C ARG A 76 2.15 5.22 21.02
N SER A 77 1.61 4.99 19.83
CA SER A 77 0.34 5.56 19.38
C SER A 77 -0.87 4.68 19.70
N ARG A 78 -0.66 3.48 20.27
CA ARG A 78 -1.72 2.54 20.63
C ARG A 78 -2.74 2.28 19.51
N THR A 79 -2.33 2.35 18.24
CA THR A 79 -3.21 2.18 17.06
C THR A 79 -3.77 0.76 16.96
N PRO A 80 -5.10 0.54 17.11
CA PRO A 80 -5.69 -0.79 17.01
C PRO A 80 -5.77 -1.34 15.58
N VAL A 81 -5.61 -0.48 14.56
CA VAL A 81 -5.78 -0.82 13.14
C VAL A 81 -4.45 -0.64 12.40
N LEU A 82 -4.06 -1.66 11.64
CA LEU A 82 -3.02 -1.58 10.62
C LEU A 82 -3.66 -1.29 9.26
N TYR A 83 -3.21 -0.26 8.58
CA TYR A 83 -3.49 -0.01 7.17
C TYR A 83 -2.23 -0.31 6.37
N TYR A 84 -2.32 -1.25 5.44
CA TYR A 84 -1.19 -1.70 4.64
C TYR A 84 -1.60 -1.81 3.18
N PRO A 85 -0.90 -1.18 2.23
CA PRO A 85 -1.11 -1.40 0.81
C PRO A 85 -0.21 -2.55 0.31
N PRO A 86 -0.77 -3.75 0.04
CA PRO A 86 0.01 -4.89 -0.42
C PRO A 86 0.74 -4.61 -1.73
N SER A 87 1.92 -5.20 -1.88
CA SER A 87 2.66 -5.15 -3.12
C SER A 87 2.02 -6.00 -4.22
N GLY A 88 2.32 -5.64 -5.47
CA GLY A 88 1.89 -6.40 -6.64
C GLY A 88 2.51 -7.79 -6.76
N PRO A 89 2.13 -8.56 -7.79
CA PRO A 89 2.37 -10.01 -7.90
C PRO A 89 3.81 -10.39 -8.32
N ASN A 90 4.82 -9.78 -7.70
CA ASN A 90 6.24 -10.09 -7.90
C ASN A 90 6.80 -10.82 -6.67
N LEU A 91 7.69 -11.80 -6.90
CA LEU A 91 8.20 -12.68 -5.83
C LEU A 91 8.87 -11.92 -4.68
N VAL A 92 9.81 -11.04 -5.00
CA VAL A 92 10.59 -10.31 -3.98
C VAL A 92 9.69 -9.40 -3.12
N PRO A 93 8.81 -8.56 -3.69
CA PRO A 93 7.83 -7.81 -2.90
C PRO A 93 6.88 -8.67 -2.07
N VAL A 94 6.38 -9.79 -2.62
CA VAL A 94 5.48 -10.69 -1.88
C VAL A 94 6.18 -11.33 -0.68
N LEU A 95 7.43 -11.79 -0.84
CA LEU A 95 8.21 -12.35 0.27
C LEU A 95 8.52 -11.31 1.35
N ARG A 96 8.79 -10.07 0.96
CA ARG A 96 8.99 -8.96 1.90
C ARG A 96 7.72 -8.70 2.71
N ASP A 97 6.59 -8.59 2.03
CA ASP A 97 5.29 -8.38 2.67
C ASP A 97 4.93 -9.56 3.59
N LEU A 98 5.24 -10.79 3.18
CA LEU A 98 5.07 -12.00 3.98
C LEU A 98 5.79 -11.88 5.32
N ILE A 99 7.09 -11.56 5.30
CA ILE A 99 7.92 -11.40 6.50
C ILE A 99 7.37 -10.26 7.36
N LEU A 100 7.09 -9.10 6.75
CA LEU A 100 6.60 -7.92 7.46
C LEU A 100 5.26 -8.18 8.14
N LEU A 101 4.29 -8.74 7.42
CA LEU A 101 2.94 -8.98 7.92
C LEU A 101 2.94 -10.08 8.98
N CYS A 102 3.66 -11.19 8.77
CA CYS A 102 3.81 -12.22 9.81
C CYS A 102 4.45 -11.65 11.10
N ALA A 103 5.40 -10.72 10.98
CA ALA A 103 6.09 -10.13 12.12
C ALA A 103 5.29 -9.02 12.84
N THR A 104 4.30 -8.40 12.20
CA THR A 104 3.65 -7.18 12.74
C THR A 104 2.14 -7.31 12.93
N ARG A 105 1.46 -8.09 12.09
CA ARG A 105 -0.01 -8.07 12.00
C ARG A 105 -0.71 -8.52 13.28
N TRP A 106 -0.13 -9.46 14.01
CA TRP A 106 -0.66 -9.98 15.28
C TRP A 106 -0.76 -8.91 16.39
N MET A 107 -0.08 -7.77 16.26
CA MET A 107 -0.17 -6.66 17.21
C MET A 107 -1.41 -5.78 17.03
N PHE A 108 -2.16 -5.97 15.94
CA PHE A 108 -3.31 -5.15 15.58
C PHE A 108 -4.60 -5.96 15.67
N SER A 109 -5.64 -5.33 16.20
CA SER A 109 -6.97 -5.95 16.30
C SER A 109 -7.66 -6.06 14.94
N ARG A 110 -7.32 -5.18 14.00
CA ARG A 110 -7.89 -5.11 12.66
C ARG A 110 -6.78 -4.78 11.66
N THR A 111 -6.89 -5.35 10.47
CA THR A 111 -6.01 -5.06 9.34
C THR A 111 -6.86 -4.64 8.14
N VAL A 112 -6.49 -3.52 7.53
CA VAL A 112 -7.07 -2.99 6.30
C VAL A 112 -6.02 -3.15 5.21
N PHE A 113 -6.37 -3.86 4.14
CA PHE A 113 -5.54 -3.93 2.95
C PHE A 113 -6.09 -3.02 1.85
N HIS A 114 -5.21 -2.20 1.26
CA HIS A 114 -5.55 -1.39 0.09
C HIS A 114 -4.74 -1.88 -1.12
N PHE A 115 -5.39 -2.65 -1.99
CA PHE A 115 -4.78 -3.23 -3.17
C PHE A 115 -4.71 -2.19 -4.30
N HIS A 116 -3.48 -1.79 -4.64
CA HIS A 116 -3.19 -0.93 -5.79
C HIS A 116 -2.83 -1.71 -7.05
N ALA A 117 -2.24 -2.89 -6.87
CA ALA A 117 -2.01 -3.87 -7.91
C ALA A 117 -2.84 -5.10 -7.56
N GLY A 118 -3.75 -5.49 -8.46
CA GLY A 118 -4.54 -6.70 -8.27
C GLY A 118 -3.73 -7.97 -8.53
N GLY A 119 -4.20 -9.08 -7.98
CA GLY A 119 -3.74 -10.42 -8.33
C GLY A 119 -2.65 -10.99 -7.43
N VAL A 120 -2.37 -10.33 -6.29
CA VAL A 120 -1.45 -10.90 -5.29
C VAL A 120 -1.99 -12.22 -4.73
N SER A 121 -3.30 -12.40 -4.64
CA SER A 121 -3.93 -13.67 -4.26
C SER A 121 -3.55 -14.85 -5.17
N GLY A 122 -3.36 -14.59 -6.47
CA GLY A 122 -2.90 -15.58 -7.44
C GLY A 122 -1.47 -16.07 -7.19
N PHE A 123 -0.69 -15.33 -6.40
CA PHE A 123 0.71 -15.66 -6.11
C PHE A 123 0.87 -16.91 -5.23
N ARG A 124 -0.17 -17.28 -4.46
CA ARG A 124 -0.16 -18.46 -3.59
C ARG A 124 0.25 -19.75 -4.32
N GLY A 125 -0.23 -19.94 -5.55
CA GLY A 125 0.06 -21.13 -6.35
C GLY A 125 1.53 -21.24 -6.77
N ARG A 126 2.19 -20.09 -6.94
CA ARG A 126 3.59 -19.96 -7.35
C ARG A 126 4.57 -20.14 -6.19
N LEU A 127 4.10 -20.07 -4.94
CA LEU A 127 4.93 -20.22 -3.76
C LEU A 127 5.23 -21.71 -3.46
N PRO A 128 6.46 -22.02 -3.01
CA PRO A 128 6.80 -23.31 -2.42
C PRO A 128 5.79 -23.70 -1.34
N PHE A 129 5.54 -25.00 -1.20
CA PHE A 129 4.55 -25.54 -0.26
C PHE A 129 4.72 -24.99 1.16
N LEU A 130 5.97 -24.83 1.63
CA LEU A 130 6.30 -24.34 2.96
C LEU A 130 5.94 -22.86 3.20
N LEU A 131 5.86 -22.05 2.14
CA LEU A 131 5.54 -20.63 2.25
C LEU A 131 4.03 -20.35 2.15
N ARG A 132 3.23 -21.31 1.69
CA ARG A 132 1.78 -21.15 1.55
C ARG A 132 1.06 -20.88 2.88
N PRO A 133 1.37 -21.58 3.99
CA PRO A 133 0.75 -21.28 5.28
C PRO A 133 1.10 -19.89 5.80
N LEU A 134 2.36 -19.45 5.61
CA LEU A 134 2.77 -18.09 5.95
C LEU A 134 1.99 -17.07 5.12
N PHE A 135 1.79 -17.35 3.83
CA PHE A 135 1.06 -16.47 2.93
C PHE A 135 -0.40 -16.32 3.37
N ASP A 136 -1.04 -17.44 3.72
CA ASP A 136 -2.39 -17.45 4.27
C ASP A 136 -2.48 -16.73 5.62
N LEU A 137 -1.45 -16.84 6.47
CA LEU A 137 -1.35 -16.10 7.73
C LEU A 137 -1.17 -14.59 7.52
N ALA A 138 -0.29 -14.20 6.60
CA ALA A 138 0.03 -12.81 6.31
C ALA A 138 -1.14 -12.05 5.70
N TYR A 139 -1.81 -12.65 4.71
CA TYR A 139 -2.85 -11.97 3.92
C TYR A 139 -4.28 -12.39 4.29
N GLY A 140 -4.49 -13.53 4.92
CA GLY A 140 -5.84 -14.06 5.16
C GLY A 140 -6.64 -13.23 6.17
N ARG A 141 -7.96 -13.17 5.98
CA ARG A 141 -8.95 -12.58 6.88
C ARG A 141 -8.70 -11.12 7.31
N PRO A 142 -8.39 -10.19 6.39
CA PRO A 142 -8.36 -8.78 6.75
C PRO A 142 -9.77 -8.30 7.13
N ALA A 143 -9.87 -7.29 7.97
CA ALA A 143 -11.15 -6.71 8.36
C ALA A 143 -11.80 -5.94 7.21
N LEU A 144 -10.96 -5.35 6.34
CA LEU A 144 -11.38 -4.63 5.16
C LEU A 144 -10.35 -4.82 4.04
N ALA A 145 -10.83 -5.11 2.85
CA ALA A 145 -10.08 -5.02 1.60
C ALA A 145 -10.62 -3.84 0.79
N ILE A 146 -9.74 -2.96 0.33
CA ILE A 146 -10.03 -1.82 -0.54
C ILE A 146 -9.38 -2.10 -1.89
N ARG A 147 -10.14 -1.93 -2.96
CA ARG A 147 -9.68 -1.98 -4.35
C ARG A 147 -9.95 -0.64 -5.03
N THR A 148 -9.08 -0.24 -5.94
CA THR A 148 -9.20 1.04 -6.64
C THR A 148 -10.24 1.03 -7.78
N ALA A 149 -10.63 -0.15 -8.27
CA ALA A 149 -11.61 -0.30 -9.34
C ALA A 149 -12.41 -1.59 -9.14
N ALA A 150 -13.62 -1.68 -9.69
CA ALA A 150 -14.45 -2.88 -9.61
C ALA A 150 -13.89 -4.02 -10.47
N GLU A 151 -13.17 -3.66 -11.53
CA GLU A 151 -12.55 -4.52 -12.53
C GLU A 151 -11.28 -5.19 -12.01
N ASN A 152 -10.69 -4.65 -10.93
CA ASN A 152 -9.52 -5.25 -10.31
C ASN A 152 -9.88 -6.62 -9.72
N PRO A 153 -8.95 -7.60 -9.79
CA PRO A 153 -9.09 -8.88 -9.10
C PRO A 153 -9.59 -8.72 -7.66
N ASP A 154 -10.57 -9.53 -7.27
CA ASP A 154 -11.12 -9.50 -5.91
C ASP A 154 -10.21 -10.26 -4.94
N ASP A 155 -9.03 -9.70 -4.69
CA ASP A 155 -8.07 -10.22 -3.71
C ASP A 155 -8.73 -10.30 -2.32
N GLY A 156 -9.66 -9.40 -2.00
CA GLY A 156 -10.44 -9.43 -0.77
C GLY A 156 -11.23 -10.73 -0.60
N LEU A 157 -11.93 -11.16 -1.64
CA LEU A 157 -12.64 -12.44 -1.65
C LEU A 157 -11.67 -13.62 -1.47
N ALA A 158 -10.58 -13.66 -2.23
CA ALA A 158 -9.60 -14.74 -2.17
C ALA A 158 -8.95 -14.85 -0.78
N PHE A 159 -8.70 -13.72 -0.13
CA PHE A 159 -8.18 -13.66 1.24
C PHE A 159 -9.24 -13.77 2.32
N ARG A 160 -10.53 -13.97 1.99
CA ARG A 160 -11.63 -14.09 2.97
C ARG A 160 -11.75 -12.85 3.86
N ALA A 161 -11.63 -11.66 3.27
CA ALA A 161 -11.85 -10.39 3.95
C ALA A 161 -13.24 -10.33 4.56
N SER A 162 -13.39 -9.72 5.74
CA SER A 162 -14.72 -9.52 6.34
C SER A 162 -15.59 -8.56 5.54
N ARG A 163 -14.96 -7.60 4.86
CA ARG A 163 -15.60 -6.65 3.94
C ARG A 163 -14.64 -6.36 2.78
N SER A 164 -15.18 -6.20 1.58
CA SER A 164 -14.45 -5.77 0.37
C SER A 164 -15.20 -4.60 -0.24
N ILE A 165 -14.53 -3.47 -0.50
CA ILE A 165 -15.12 -2.25 -1.06
C ILE A 165 -14.25 -1.68 -2.18
N VAL A 166 -14.88 -0.93 -3.08
CA VAL A 166 -14.18 -0.14 -4.11
C VAL A 166 -14.06 1.30 -3.62
N VAL A 167 -12.83 1.82 -3.56
CA VAL A 167 -12.55 3.23 -3.32
C VAL A 167 -11.59 3.68 -4.42
N PRO A 168 -12.09 4.41 -5.44
CA PRO A 168 -11.25 4.87 -6.54
C PRO A 168 -10.21 5.88 -6.06
N ASN A 169 -9.07 5.92 -6.76
CA ASN A 169 -8.09 6.99 -6.54
C ASN A 169 -8.71 8.32 -6.97
N GLY A 170 -8.49 9.35 -6.15
CA GLY A 170 -8.80 10.73 -6.49
C GLY A 170 -7.55 11.48 -6.94
N VAL A 171 -7.78 12.58 -7.64
CA VAL A 171 -6.79 13.65 -7.87
C VAL A 171 -7.34 14.94 -7.30
N GLU A 172 -6.45 15.88 -6.98
CA GLU A 172 -6.86 17.22 -6.60
C GLU A 172 -7.63 17.88 -7.74
N ASP A 173 -8.70 18.62 -7.40
CA ASP A 173 -9.44 19.39 -8.40
C ASP A 173 -8.64 20.64 -8.77
N MET A 174 -7.99 20.57 -9.92
CA MET A 174 -7.14 21.62 -10.46
C MET A 174 -7.90 22.60 -11.36
N ARG A 175 -9.24 22.54 -11.42
CA ARG A 175 -10.04 23.42 -12.27
C ARG A 175 -9.74 24.90 -11.98
N GLY A 176 -9.40 25.65 -13.03
CA GLY A 176 -9.05 27.08 -12.93
C GLY A 176 -7.64 27.36 -12.40
N THR A 177 -6.85 26.34 -12.04
CA THR A 177 -5.44 26.49 -11.63
C THR A 177 -4.44 26.18 -12.76
N VAL A 178 -4.91 25.49 -13.80
CA VAL A 178 -4.11 25.15 -14.99
C VAL A 178 -4.57 26.02 -16.15
N PRO A 179 -3.67 26.59 -16.97
CA PRO A 179 -4.05 27.35 -18.15
C PRO A 179 -4.85 26.49 -19.13
N GLU A 180 -6.11 26.85 -19.33
CA GLU A 180 -6.95 26.23 -20.36
C GLU A 180 -6.54 26.79 -21.73
N ARG A 181 -6.08 25.91 -22.63
CA ARG A 181 -5.76 26.28 -24.01
C ARG A 181 -6.92 25.90 -24.91
N ALA A 182 -7.41 26.85 -25.69
CA ALA A 182 -8.33 26.54 -26.79
C ALA A 182 -7.59 25.68 -27.83
N PRO A 183 -8.25 24.70 -28.46
CA PRO A 183 -7.64 23.92 -29.53
C PRO A 183 -7.24 24.85 -30.69
N GLU A 184 -5.96 24.83 -31.06
CA GLU A 184 -5.49 25.43 -32.32
C GLU A 184 -6.04 24.56 -33.46
N HIS A 185 -6.84 25.17 -34.37
CA HIS A 185 -7.47 24.46 -35.48
C HIS A 185 -6.47 24.13 -36.62
N GLU A 186 -5.30 24.77 -36.60
CA GLU A 186 -4.25 24.62 -37.61
C GLU A 186 -2.99 24.03 -36.95
N GLY A 187 -2.72 22.75 -37.17
CA GLY A 187 -1.49 22.10 -36.68
C GLY A 187 -1.57 20.57 -36.60
N PRO A 188 -0.43 19.90 -36.41
CA PRO A 188 -0.40 18.46 -36.21
C PRO A 188 -1.05 18.08 -34.87
N ILE A 189 -1.81 16.98 -34.86
CA ILE A 189 -2.40 16.40 -33.64
C ILE A 189 -1.27 15.98 -32.69
N ARG A 190 -1.31 16.48 -31.45
CA ARG A 190 -0.35 16.11 -30.40
C ARG A 190 -0.96 15.07 -29.47
N ILE A 191 -0.34 13.89 -29.40
CA ILE A 191 -0.73 12.82 -28.48
C ILE A 191 0.26 12.82 -27.32
N LEU A 192 -0.25 13.00 -26.10
CA LEU A 192 0.55 12.87 -24.87
C LEU A 192 0.36 11.47 -24.27
N PHE A 193 1.45 10.74 -24.09
CA PHE A 193 1.50 9.53 -23.28
C PHE A 193 2.26 9.82 -21.98
N THR A 194 1.65 9.49 -20.84
CA THR A 194 2.30 9.56 -19.53
C THR A 194 2.19 8.19 -18.87
N GLY A 195 3.31 7.51 -18.71
CA GLY A 195 3.39 6.17 -18.15
C GLY A 195 4.83 5.68 -18.08
N VAL A 196 5.04 4.56 -17.40
CA VAL A 196 6.33 3.85 -17.44
C VAL A 196 6.35 3.04 -18.75
N LEU A 197 7.40 3.21 -19.55
CA LEU A 197 7.66 2.44 -20.77
C LEU A 197 8.24 1.06 -20.44
#